data_AF-A0A953EJA6-F1
#
_entry.id   AF-A0A953EJA6-F1
#
_cell.length_a   1.000
_cell.length_b   1.000
_cell.length_c   1.000
_cell.angle_alpha   90.00
_cell.angle_beta   90.00
_cell.angle_gamma   90.00
#
_symmetry.space_group_name_H-M   'P 1'
#
loop_
_entity.id
_entity.type
_entity.pdbx_description
1 polymer ?
#
loop_
_entity_poly.entity_id
_entity_poly.type
_entity_poly.pdbx_seq_one_letter_code
_entity_poly.pdbx_strand_id
1 'polypeptide(L)'
;MGRPATRSGFDCYHCGSGETSKAGFGKHRKRRFYCRACRRWFLENPEIKTGKKKSRKTGDLPSKQYLIAEVKEVAEELGRAPTTYDWPVLREKERVYPLYVYYAVFGSFLTAVKRAKLKPKYKQEFDSSDRERLLRELRELRRKLGRPLFDEDVDAARRRGEVSPPYHFVRAFGSVPAAIEAAGASKKIYSREELIAILRKLDTTLNRPIQKMDIQVLYDAGEGPSVKMFLKEFGTLSKARRAAGTQTVYRKAKEQTTYWQKYTKEELIGQLKALGKKLGRKPTDRDINAASRLGKCASATTFASMFGSLPDAYRAAGFGEVKPLSYPDEEIKLALTRLSKKLGRMPTFHEIRRASIRGNVRVRGRSFGDSES
;
A
#
# COMPACT_ATOMS: atom_id res chain seq x y z
N MET A 1 24.00 -53.21 -40.67
CA MET A 1 24.20 -51.76 -40.90
C MET A 1 23.66 -51.01 -39.68
N GLY A 2 24.54 -50.45 -38.85
CA GLY A 2 24.17 -49.81 -37.59
C GLY A 2 23.57 -48.42 -37.82
N ARG A 3 22.45 -48.11 -37.14
CA ARG A 3 21.77 -46.81 -37.19
C ARG A 3 22.78 -45.66 -36.99
N PRO A 4 22.75 -44.58 -37.81
CA PRO A 4 23.63 -43.44 -37.62
C PRO A 4 23.41 -42.83 -36.23
N ALA A 5 24.50 -42.52 -35.54
CA ALA A 5 24.44 -42.00 -34.19
C ALA A 5 23.76 -40.63 -34.20
N THR A 6 22.63 -40.51 -33.50
CA THR A 6 21.95 -39.24 -33.28
C THR A 6 22.92 -38.27 -32.58
N ARG A 7 23.40 -37.27 -33.32
CA ARG A 7 24.19 -36.17 -32.77
C ARG A 7 23.41 -35.53 -31.63
N SER A 8 24.05 -35.31 -30.48
CA SER A 8 23.36 -34.75 -29.32
C SER A 8 22.95 -33.29 -29.46
N GLY A 9 23.50 -32.57 -30.44
CA GLY A 9 23.31 -31.12 -30.61
C GLY A 9 24.10 -30.26 -29.61
N PHE A 10 25.09 -30.84 -28.93
CA PHE A 10 25.92 -30.15 -27.92
C PHE A 10 27.41 -30.29 -28.24
N ASP A 11 28.14 -29.19 -28.23
CA ASP A 11 29.60 -29.22 -28.43
C ASP A 11 30.33 -29.65 -27.15
N CYS A 12 31.39 -30.44 -27.31
CA CYS A 12 32.19 -30.88 -26.18
C CYS A 12 33.00 -29.71 -25.59
N TYR A 13 32.73 -29.28 -24.36
CA TYR A 13 33.49 -28.18 -23.75
C TYR A 13 34.98 -28.50 -23.47
N HIS A 14 35.41 -29.75 -23.64
CA HIS A 14 36.83 -30.12 -23.50
C HIS A 14 37.63 -29.92 -24.79
N CYS A 15 37.00 -30.00 -25.97
CA CYS A 15 37.72 -29.96 -27.26
C CYS A 15 36.99 -29.18 -28.37
N GLY A 16 35.78 -28.67 -28.13
CA GLY A 16 34.97 -27.95 -29.10
C GLY A 16 34.28 -28.81 -30.16
N SER A 17 34.46 -30.13 -30.17
CA SER A 17 33.88 -31.00 -31.19
C SER A 17 32.37 -31.25 -31.00
N GLY A 18 31.61 -31.16 -32.09
CA GLY A 18 30.19 -31.53 -32.17
C GLY A 18 29.94 -33.05 -32.33
N GLU A 19 30.99 -33.87 -32.32
CA GLU A 19 30.89 -35.34 -32.40
C GLU A 19 30.54 -35.96 -31.04
N THR A 20 29.37 -35.58 -30.53
CA THR A 20 28.89 -35.96 -29.20
C THR A 20 27.64 -36.83 -29.32
N SER A 21 27.50 -37.76 -28.37
CA SER A 21 26.37 -38.68 -28.30
C SER A 21 25.79 -38.72 -26.89
N LYS A 22 24.45 -38.79 -26.77
CA LYS A 22 23.76 -38.95 -25.48
C LYS A 22 24.12 -40.31 -24.88
N ALA A 23 24.56 -40.29 -23.64
CA ALA A 23 25.15 -41.46 -23.00
C ALA A 23 24.63 -41.63 -21.56
N GLY A 24 23.29 -41.59 -21.43
CA GLY A 24 22.57 -41.80 -20.18
C GLY A 24 22.51 -40.58 -19.25
N PHE A 25 22.31 -40.83 -17.97
CA PHE A 25 22.27 -39.81 -16.91
C PHE A 25 23.32 -40.08 -15.84
N GLY A 26 23.89 -39.02 -15.25
CA GLY A 26 24.82 -39.07 -14.13
C GLY A 26 24.15 -38.84 -12.78
N LYS A 27 24.97 -38.66 -11.72
CA LYS A 27 24.49 -38.23 -10.39
C LYS A 27 23.67 -36.93 -10.51
N HIS A 28 22.61 -36.83 -9.71
CA HIS A 28 21.62 -35.73 -9.74
C HIS A 28 20.77 -35.64 -11.02
N ARG A 29 20.50 -36.76 -11.72
CA ARG A 29 19.65 -36.83 -12.93
C ARG A 29 20.08 -35.93 -14.09
N LYS A 30 21.36 -35.54 -14.15
CA LYS A 30 21.91 -34.71 -15.24
C LYS A 30 22.28 -35.57 -16.46
N ARG A 31 21.93 -35.13 -17.67
CA ARG A 31 22.24 -35.87 -18.90
C ARG A 31 23.75 -35.92 -19.13
N ARG A 32 24.27 -37.12 -19.41
CA ARG A 32 25.66 -37.37 -19.78
C ARG A 32 25.80 -37.46 -21.30
N PHE A 33 26.92 -36.96 -21.80
CA PHE A 33 27.34 -37.05 -23.18
C PHE A 33 28.72 -37.68 -23.27
N TYR A 34 28.95 -38.39 -24.37
CA TYR A 34 30.25 -38.93 -24.73
C TYR A 34 30.74 -38.28 -26.02
N CYS A 35 31.92 -37.67 -25.97
CA CYS A 35 32.59 -37.12 -27.14
C CYS A 35 33.49 -38.18 -27.76
N ARG A 36 33.28 -38.47 -29.06
CA ARG A 36 34.09 -39.46 -29.79
C ARG A 36 35.46 -38.91 -30.17
N ALA A 37 35.55 -37.61 -30.47
CA ALA A 37 36.80 -36.96 -30.86
C ALA A 37 37.87 -36.99 -29.73
N CYS A 38 37.50 -36.60 -28.51
CA CYS A 38 38.44 -36.60 -27.38
C CYS A 38 38.27 -37.78 -26.41
N ARG A 39 37.34 -38.71 -26.71
CA ARG A 39 37.00 -39.90 -25.91
C ARG A 39 36.67 -39.61 -24.45
N ARG A 40 36.19 -38.40 -24.13
CA ARG A 40 35.82 -37.96 -22.77
C ARG A 40 34.31 -37.86 -22.60
N TRP A 41 33.88 -38.10 -21.36
CA TRP A 41 32.50 -37.94 -20.91
C TRP A 41 32.29 -36.55 -20.33
N PHE A 42 31.11 -35.97 -20.54
CA PHE A 42 30.75 -34.66 -19.99
C PHE A 42 29.24 -34.56 -19.68
N LEU A 43 28.82 -33.52 -18.94
CA LEU A 43 27.42 -33.30 -18.52
C LEU A 43 26.81 -32.06 -19.20
N GLU A 44 25.49 -32.06 -19.39
CA GLU A 44 24.69 -30.99 -20.04
C GLU A 44 24.87 -29.61 -19.40
N ASN A 45 25.16 -29.58 -18.10
CA ASN A 45 25.48 -28.38 -17.34
C ASN A 45 26.56 -28.76 -16.34
N PRO A 46 27.84 -28.46 -16.60
CA PRO A 46 28.83 -28.59 -15.55
C PRO A 46 28.42 -27.62 -14.46
N GLU A 47 27.96 -28.14 -13.32
CA GLU A 47 28.16 -27.43 -12.07
C GLU A 47 29.65 -27.12 -12.06
N ILE A 48 29.98 -25.84 -12.29
CA ILE A 48 31.29 -25.32 -12.02
C ILE A 48 31.42 -25.48 -10.51
N LYS A 49 31.91 -26.65 -10.10
CA LYS A 49 32.48 -26.81 -8.78
C LYS A 49 33.53 -25.71 -8.76
N THR A 50 33.26 -24.68 -7.96
CA THR A 50 34.25 -23.74 -7.47
C THR A 50 35.21 -24.56 -6.63
N GLY A 51 36.02 -25.38 -7.30
CA GLY A 51 37.18 -25.99 -6.71
C GLY A 51 37.93 -24.84 -6.08
N LYS A 52 38.17 -24.93 -4.77
CA LYS A 52 39.08 -24.04 -4.05
C LYS A 52 40.25 -23.80 -5.00
N LYS A 53 40.32 -22.60 -5.59
CA LYS A 53 41.40 -22.26 -6.50
C LYS A 53 42.65 -22.48 -5.67
N LYS A 54 43.43 -23.52 -6.01
CA LYS A 54 44.77 -23.69 -5.44
C LYS A 54 45.43 -22.32 -5.56
N SER A 55 45.83 -21.74 -4.43
CA SER A 55 46.54 -20.47 -4.42
C SER A 55 47.68 -20.61 -5.41
N ARG A 56 47.61 -19.84 -6.51
CA ARG A 56 48.79 -19.66 -7.34
C ARG A 56 49.81 -19.06 -6.39
N LYS A 57 50.96 -19.71 -6.25
CA LYS A 57 52.13 -19.20 -5.53
C LYS A 57 52.24 -17.71 -5.84
N THR A 58 52.32 -16.90 -4.79
CA THR A 58 52.59 -15.47 -4.84
C THR A 58 53.94 -15.27 -5.54
N GLY A 59 53.92 -15.22 -6.87
CA GLY A 59 54.99 -14.61 -7.65
C GLY A 59 54.99 -13.13 -7.32
N ASP A 60 56.18 -12.58 -7.09
CA ASP A 60 56.45 -11.25 -6.53
C ASP A 60 55.38 -10.21 -6.86
N LEU A 61 54.55 -9.89 -5.87
CA LEU A 61 53.67 -8.73 -5.96
C LEU A 61 54.54 -7.47 -5.91
N PRO A 62 54.24 -6.44 -6.73
CA PRO A 62 54.98 -5.19 -6.72
C PRO A 62 55.04 -4.58 -5.32
N SER A 63 56.13 -3.88 -5.02
CA SER A 63 56.32 -3.27 -3.71
C SER A 63 55.21 -2.26 -3.41
N LYS A 64 54.84 -2.12 -2.13
CA LYS A 64 53.85 -1.13 -1.68
C LYS A 64 54.23 0.29 -2.12
N GLN A 65 55.53 0.61 -2.17
CA GLN A 65 56.01 1.92 -2.58
C GLN A 65 55.80 2.17 -4.07
N TYR A 66 56.07 1.17 -4.91
CA TYR A 66 55.86 1.25 -6.36
C TYR A 66 54.39 1.51 -6.69
N LEU A 67 53.48 0.75 -6.09
CA LEU A 67 52.04 0.90 -6.32
C LEU A 67 51.48 2.25 -5.82
N ILE A 68 52.11 2.85 -4.80
CA ILE A 68 51.79 4.21 -4.35
C ILE A 68 52.29 5.26 -5.35
N ALA A 69 53.49 5.08 -5.92
CA ALA A 69 54.04 5.98 -6.94
C ALA A 69 53.16 5.95 -8.20
N GLU A 70 52.78 4.76 -8.68
CA GLU A 70 51.88 4.59 -9.82
C GLU A 70 50.54 5.32 -9.61
N VAL A 71 49.96 5.23 -8.40
CA VAL A 71 48.71 5.96 -8.08
C VAL A 71 48.90 7.48 -8.07
N LYS A 72 50.09 7.98 -7.72
CA LYS A 72 50.39 9.42 -7.75
C LYS A 72 50.60 9.94 -9.16
N GLU A 73 51.36 9.22 -9.99
CA GLU A 73 51.60 9.58 -11.40
C GLU A 73 50.27 9.66 -12.16
N VAL A 74 49.42 8.65 -12.01
CA VAL A 74 48.08 8.67 -12.61
C VAL A 74 47.23 9.84 -12.08
N ALA A 75 47.38 10.22 -10.82
CA ALA A 75 46.65 11.35 -10.24
C ALA A 75 47.12 12.71 -10.79
N GLU A 76 48.42 12.86 -11.04
CA GLU A 76 49.02 14.04 -11.67
C GLU A 76 48.51 14.18 -13.11
N GLU A 77 48.48 13.09 -13.88
CA GLU A 77 47.98 13.09 -15.25
C GLU A 77 46.49 13.43 -15.35
N LEU A 78 45.67 12.89 -14.44
CA LEU A 78 44.24 13.14 -14.42
C LEU A 78 43.88 14.50 -13.79
N GLY A 79 44.85 15.19 -13.15
CA GLY A 79 44.62 16.38 -12.35
C GLY A 79 43.67 16.16 -11.15
N ARG A 80 43.43 14.89 -10.78
CA ARG A 80 42.51 14.47 -9.70
C ARG A 80 42.87 13.09 -9.18
N ALA A 81 42.43 12.77 -7.97
CA ALA A 81 42.58 11.42 -7.44
C ALA A 81 41.87 10.39 -8.36
N PRO A 82 42.56 9.29 -8.73
CA PRO A 82 42.00 8.29 -9.62
C PRO A 82 40.91 7.47 -8.93
N THR A 83 40.04 6.89 -9.76
CA THR A 83 38.91 6.09 -9.32
C THR A 83 38.98 4.68 -9.88
N THR A 84 38.23 3.77 -9.28
CA THR A 84 38.09 2.38 -9.78
C THR A 84 37.54 2.30 -11.21
N TYR A 85 36.89 3.35 -11.72
CA TYR A 85 36.44 3.44 -13.12
C TYR A 85 37.53 3.90 -14.09
N ASP A 86 38.51 4.68 -13.62
CA ASP A 86 39.62 5.13 -14.45
C ASP A 86 40.62 3.98 -14.71
N TRP A 87 40.70 3.01 -13.77
CA TRP A 87 41.70 1.95 -13.74
C TRP A 87 41.63 0.93 -14.89
N PRO A 88 40.44 0.41 -15.30
CA PRO A 88 40.35 -0.52 -16.44
C PRO A 88 40.81 0.10 -17.76
N VAL A 89 40.52 1.38 -17.99
CA VAL A 89 40.91 2.11 -19.22
C VAL A 89 42.43 2.34 -19.28
N LEU A 90 43.05 2.61 -18.12
CA LEU A 90 44.51 2.77 -18.02
C LEU A 90 45.24 1.43 -18.16
N ARG A 91 44.60 0.33 -17.74
CA ARG A 91 45.11 -1.03 -17.91
C ARG A 91 45.13 -1.47 -19.37
N GLU A 92 44.11 -1.14 -20.16
CA GLU A 92 44.07 -1.45 -21.59
C GLU A 92 45.23 -0.84 -22.37
N LYS A 93 45.82 0.24 -21.83
CA LYS A 93 47.03 0.89 -22.34
C LYS A 93 48.33 0.34 -21.72
N GLU A 94 48.26 -0.75 -20.94
CA GLU A 94 49.36 -1.35 -20.18
C GLU A 94 50.09 -0.40 -19.21
N ARG A 95 49.41 0.65 -18.75
CA ARG A 95 50.05 1.72 -17.94
C ARG A 95 49.99 1.47 -16.43
N VAL A 96 49.13 0.56 -15.99
CA VAL A 96 48.88 0.31 -14.55
C VAL A 96 48.70 -1.16 -14.24
N TYR A 97 49.04 -1.56 -13.01
CA TYR A 97 48.74 -2.88 -12.52
C TYR A 97 47.23 -3.09 -12.35
N PRO A 98 46.71 -4.31 -12.58
CA PRO A 98 45.29 -4.61 -12.41
C PRO A 98 44.81 -4.35 -10.97
N LEU A 99 43.54 -3.96 -10.81
CA LEU A 99 42.94 -3.67 -9.50
C LEU A 99 43.08 -4.80 -8.48
N TYR A 100 43.14 -6.08 -8.92
CA TYR A 100 43.33 -7.20 -8.00
C TYR A 100 44.69 -7.17 -7.28
N VAL A 101 45.73 -6.58 -7.89
CA VAL A 101 47.05 -6.42 -7.28
C VAL A 101 46.97 -5.42 -6.12
N TYR A 102 46.25 -4.31 -6.34
CA TYR A 102 45.96 -3.33 -5.30
C TYR A 102 45.14 -3.91 -4.16
N TYR A 103 44.14 -4.76 -4.45
CA TYR A 103 43.37 -5.47 -3.42
C TYR A 103 44.24 -6.46 -2.65
N ALA A 104 45.15 -7.18 -3.30
CA ALA A 104 46.05 -8.11 -2.63
C ALA A 104 47.07 -7.42 -1.71
N VAL A 105 47.61 -6.26 -2.12
CA VAL A 105 48.68 -5.56 -1.39
C VAL A 105 48.16 -4.58 -0.33
N PHE A 106 47.04 -3.90 -0.60
CA PHE A 106 46.48 -2.86 0.27
C PHE A 106 45.15 -3.26 0.91
N GLY A 107 44.54 -4.39 0.53
CA GLY A 107 43.18 -4.77 0.93
C GLY A 107 42.10 -4.02 0.15
N SER A 108 42.33 -2.75 -0.18
CA SER A 108 41.42 -1.93 -0.97
C SER A 108 42.15 -0.87 -1.80
N PHE A 109 41.56 -0.48 -2.94
CA PHE A 109 42.13 0.56 -3.80
C PHE A 109 42.09 1.93 -3.10
N LEU A 110 41.05 2.19 -2.30
CA LEU A 110 40.96 3.42 -1.51
C LEU A 110 42.11 3.55 -0.50
N THR A 111 42.53 2.43 0.10
CA THR A 111 43.68 2.40 1.00
C THR A 111 44.97 2.80 0.30
N ALA A 112 45.15 2.38 -0.96
CA ALA A 112 46.28 2.81 -1.80
C ALA A 112 46.22 4.31 -2.09
N VAL A 113 45.06 4.85 -2.49
CA VAL A 113 44.84 6.29 -2.73
C VAL A 113 45.08 7.14 -1.46
N LYS A 114 44.64 6.66 -0.29
CA LYS A 114 44.89 7.33 1.00
C LYS A 114 46.37 7.32 1.37
N ARG A 115 47.08 6.18 1.19
CA ARG A 115 48.53 6.09 1.43
C ARG A 115 49.33 6.95 0.44
N ALA A 116 48.81 7.17 -0.76
CA ALA A 116 49.33 8.14 -1.72
C ALA A 116 49.10 9.61 -1.32
N LYS A 117 48.44 9.87 -0.17
CA LYS A 117 48.07 11.21 0.33
C LYS A 117 47.16 11.99 -0.64
N LEU A 118 46.41 11.29 -1.49
CA LEU A 118 45.46 11.90 -2.41
C LEU A 118 44.07 12.00 -1.75
N LYS A 119 43.38 13.12 -1.99
CA LYS A 119 41.99 13.31 -1.53
C LYS A 119 41.02 12.68 -2.54
N PRO A 120 40.33 11.58 -2.22
CA PRO A 120 39.38 10.96 -3.14
C PRO A 120 38.20 11.90 -3.41
N LYS A 121 37.81 12.06 -4.68
CA LYS A 121 36.72 12.95 -5.11
C LYS A 121 35.34 12.56 -4.53
N TYR A 122 35.17 11.29 -4.17
CA TYR A 122 33.99 10.76 -3.47
C TYR A 122 34.39 9.56 -2.60
N LYS A 123 33.64 9.30 -1.53
CA LYS A 123 33.87 8.16 -0.63
C LYS A 123 33.47 6.87 -1.37
N GLN A 124 34.46 6.20 -1.98
CA GLN A 124 34.27 5.02 -2.84
C GLN A 124 33.88 3.75 -2.07
N GLU A 125 34.25 3.67 -0.80
CA GLU A 125 34.02 2.53 0.09
C GLU A 125 33.34 3.03 1.36
N PHE A 126 32.20 2.41 1.70
CA PHE A 126 31.46 2.67 2.93
C PHE A 126 31.90 1.62 3.95
N ASP A 127 32.59 2.06 5.00
CA ASP A 127 33.02 1.17 6.08
C ASP A 127 31.83 0.76 6.98
N SER A 128 32.07 -0.09 7.98
CA SER A 128 31.00 -0.53 8.88
C SER A 128 30.34 0.62 9.65
N SER A 129 31.09 1.69 9.94
CA SER A 129 30.58 2.87 10.65
C SER A 129 29.67 3.71 9.75
N ASP A 130 30.06 3.86 8.48
CA ASP A 130 29.25 4.53 7.47
C ASP A 130 27.94 3.80 7.19
N ARG A 131 28.00 2.47 7.09
CA ARG A 131 26.81 1.64 6.93
C ARG A 131 25.84 1.87 8.08
N GLU A 132 26.32 1.82 9.32
CA GLU A 132 25.44 2.05 10.48
C GLU A 132 24.89 3.48 10.53
N ARG A 133 25.67 4.48 10.12
CA ARG A 133 25.17 5.87 9.97
C ARG A 133 24.01 5.95 8.99
N LEU A 134 24.14 5.34 7.82
CA LEU A 134 23.08 5.28 6.80
C LEU A 134 21.84 4.53 7.32
N LEU A 135 22.00 3.43 8.05
CA LEU A 135 20.88 2.71 8.66
C LEU A 135 20.16 3.56 9.72
N ARG A 136 20.90 4.32 10.55
CA ARG A 136 20.31 5.25 11.52
C ARG A 136 19.47 6.33 10.84
N GLU A 137 19.96 6.93 9.76
CA GLU A 137 19.20 7.93 8.97
C GLU A 137 17.85 7.36 8.50
N LEU A 138 17.83 6.11 7.98
CA LEU A 138 16.59 5.45 7.56
C LEU A 138 15.67 5.12 8.75
N ARG A 139 16.21 4.69 9.90
CA ARG A 139 15.41 4.43 11.11
C ARG A 139 14.76 5.69 11.65
N GLU A 140 15.49 6.82 11.65
CA GLU A 140 14.95 8.12 12.05
C GLU A 140 13.88 8.62 11.08
N LEU A 141 14.10 8.48 9.77
CA LEU A 141 13.12 8.82 8.76
C LEU A 141 11.83 8.02 8.94
N ARG A 142 11.95 6.71 9.21
CA ARG A 142 10.80 5.85 9.54
C ARG A 142 10.07 6.35 10.78
N ARG A 143 10.80 6.69 11.85
CA ARG A 143 10.21 7.22 13.09
C ARG A 143 9.44 8.52 12.84
N LYS A 144 10.00 9.41 12.01
CA LYS A 144 9.36 10.69 11.65
C LYS A 144 8.07 10.50 10.85
N LEU A 145 8.05 9.52 9.95
CA LEU A 145 6.89 9.25 9.10
C LEU A 145 5.83 8.36 9.78
N GLY A 146 6.17 7.63 10.85
CA GLY A 146 5.26 6.72 11.56
C GLY A 146 4.82 5.49 10.75
N ARG A 147 5.35 5.32 9.53
CA ARG A 147 4.97 4.26 8.58
C ARG A 147 6.21 3.62 7.93
N PRO A 148 6.08 2.42 7.33
CA PRO A 148 7.16 1.83 6.54
C PRO A 148 7.67 2.78 5.44
N LEU A 149 8.96 2.69 5.14
CA LEU A 149 9.60 3.50 4.10
C LEU A 149 9.45 2.86 2.73
N PHE A 150 9.22 3.71 1.73
CA PHE A 150 9.30 3.41 0.31
C PHE A 150 10.49 4.14 -0.32
N ASP A 151 10.89 3.72 -1.52
CA ASP A 151 12.02 4.33 -2.23
C ASP A 151 11.77 5.83 -2.48
N GLU A 152 10.53 6.20 -2.79
CA GLU A 152 10.14 7.60 -3.00
C GLU A 152 10.27 8.45 -1.72
N ASP A 153 10.13 7.84 -0.54
CA ASP A 153 10.30 8.56 0.73
C ASP A 153 11.75 8.94 0.96
N VAL A 154 12.69 8.06 0.60
CA VAL A 154 14.14 8.33 0.68
C VAL A 154 14.51 9.45 -0.28
N ASP A 155 13.99 9.42 -1.51
CA ASP A 155 14.20 10.48 -2.49
C ASP A 155 13.61 11.82 -2.03
N ALA A 156 12.40 11.81 -1.47
CA ALA A 156 11.76 13.02 -0.95
C ALA A 156 12.50 13.57 0.27
N ALA A 157 12.95 12.71 1.19
CA ALA A 157 13.74 13.08 2.36
C ALA A 157 15.11 13.66 1.97
N ARG A 158 15.73 13.12 0.91
CA ARG A 158 16.98 13.66 0.35
C ARG A 158 16.80 15.10 -0.12
N ARG A 159 15.67 15.45 -0.77
CA ARG A 159 15.42 16.83 -1.23
C ARG A 159 15.30 17.82 -0.06
N ARG A 160 14.93 17.33 1.12
CA ARG A 160 14.87 18.10 2.37
C ARG A 160 16.19 18.08 3.17
N GLY A 161 17.21 17.35 2.70
CA GLY A 161 18.47 17.20 3.41
C GLY A 161 18.40 16.30 4.66
N GLU A 162 17.34 15.50 4.81
CA GLU A 162 17.12 14.66 5.99
C GLU A 162 17.87 13.33 5.96
N VAL A 163 18.23 12.87 4.76
CA VAL A 163 18.96 11.61 4.53
C VAL A 163 20.06 11.79 3.49
N SER A 164 21.05 10.92 3.55
CA SER A 164 22.11 10.82 2.56
C SER A 164 21.56 10.59 1.14
N PRO A 165 22.31 10.94 0.08
CA PRO A 165 21.90 10.67 -1.29
C PRO A 165 21.61 9.18 -1.56
N PRO A 166 20.62 8.85 -2.41
CA PRO A 166 20.30 7.47 -2.83
C PRO A 166 21.51 6.67 -3.28
N TYR A 167 22.45 7.33 -3.96
CA TYR A 167 23.71 6.75 -4.39
C TYR A 167 24.53 6.12 -3.23
N HIS A 168 24.51 6.70 -2.03
CA HIS A 168 25.21 6.15 -0.86
C HIS A 168 24.59 4.84 -0.41
N PHE A 169 23.26 4.74 -0.41
CA PHE A 169 22.55 3.51 -0.07
C PHE A 169 22.77 2.42 -1.11
N VAL A 170 22.74 2.75 -2.41
CA VAL A 170 23.06 1.83 -3.50
C VAL A 170 24.50 1.32 -3.38
N ARG A 171 25.47 2.20 -3.10
CA ARG A 171 26.87 1.80 -2.99
C ARG A 171 27.16 0.96 -1.74
N ALA A 172 26.50 1.26 -0.62
CA ALA A 172 26.67 0.51 0.61
C ALA A 172 25.89 -0.83 0.59
N PHE A 173 24.62 -0.83 0.22
CA PHE A 173 23.72 -1.99 0.40
C PHE A 173 23.33 -2.68 -0.93
N GLY A 174 23.81 -2.17 -2.07
CA GLY A 174 23.49 -2.66 -3.41
C GLY A 174 22.24 -2.03 -4.00
N SER A 175 21.25 -1.68 -3.17
CA SER A 175 20.03 -0.96 -3.58
C SER A 175 19.41 -0.18 -2.42
N VAL A 176 18.54 0.79 -2.72
CA VAL A 176 17.78 1.53 -1.70
C VAL A 176 16.80 0.60 -0.95
N PRO A 177 16.03 -0.30 -1.63
CA PRO A 177 15.22 -1.29 -0.94
C PRO A 177 16.01 -2.17 0.04
N ALA A 178 17.20 -2.64 -0.36
CA ALA A 178 18.04 -3.46 0.52
C ALA A 178 18.53 -2.67 1.74
N ALA A 179 18.81 -1.37 1.60
CA ALA A 179 19.14 -0.51 2.74
C ALA A 179 17.95 -0.32 3.69
N ILE A 180 16.76 -0.11 3.14
CA ILE A 180 15.51 0.01 3.91
C ILE A 180 15.22 -1.30 4.67
N GLU A 181 15.41 -2.45 4.03
CA GLU A 181 15.29 -3.76 4.68
C GLU A 181 16.33 -3.97 5.78
N ALA A 182 17.60 -3.65 5.51
CA ALA A 182 18.68 -3.73 6.50
C ALA A 182 18.46 -2.77 7.68
N ALA A 183 17.77 -1.64 7.46
CA ALA A 183 17.38 -0.72 8.51
C ALA A 183 16.20 -1.24 9.34
N GLY A 184 15.58 -2.36 8.93
CA GLY A 184 14.33 -2.88 9.48
C GLY A 184 13.15 -1.95 9.18
N ALA A 185 13.28 -1.06 8.19
CA ALA A 185 12.31 -0.02 7.88
C ALA A 185 11.39 -0.36 6.69
N SER A 186 11.55 -1.55 6.13
CA SER A 186 10.79 -2.01 4.97
C SER A 186 9.34 -2.34 5.30
N LYS A 187 8.54 -2.43 4.23
CA LYS A 187 7.18 -2.95 4.30
C LYS A 187 7.23 -4.38 4.81
N LYS A 188 6.82 -4.58 6.06
CA LYS A 188 6.63 -5.92 6.62
C LYS A 188 5.64 -6.69 5.72
N ILE A 189 6.08 -7.82 5.19
CA ILE A 189 5.21 -8.75 4.46
C ILE A 189 4.45 -9.52 5.53
N TYR A 190 3.13 -9.46 5.45
CA TYR A 190 2.26 -10.18 6.37
C TYR A 190 1.69 -11.39 5.62
N SER A 191 1.85 -12.56 6.22
CA SER A 191 1.14 -13.77 5.85
C SER A 191 -0.35 -13.64 6.14
N ARG A 192 -1.16 -14.49 5.52
CA ARG A 192 -2.61 -14.53 5.72
C ARG A 192 -2.96 -14.79 7.19
N GLU A 193 -2.18 -15.64 7.85
CA GLU A 193 -2.32 -16.01 9.25
C GLU A 193 -1.98 -14.85 10.19
N GLU A 194 -0.92 -14.11 9.90
CA GLU A 194 -0.55 -12.91 10.66
C GLU A 194 -1.61 -11.82 10.57
N LEU A 195 -2.18 -11.60 9.37
CA LEU A 195 -3.29 -10.65 9.19
C LEU A 195 -4.51 -11.06 10.03
N ILE A 196 -4.83 -12.35 10.08
CA ILE A 196 -5.91 -12.87 10.95
C ILE A 196 -5.60 -12.64 12.43
N ALA A 197 -4.36 -12.92 12.87
CA ALA A 197 -3.95 -12.74 14.24
C ALA A 197 -4.07 -11.27 14.69
N ILE A 198 -3.71 -10.33 13.82
CA ILE A 198 -3.86 -8.89 14.09
C ILE A 198 -5.33 -8.50 14.24
N LEU A 199 -6.23 -9.00 13.38
CA LEU A 199 -7.66 -8.75 13.53
C LEU A 199 -8.20 -9.35 14.83
N ARG A 200 -7.78 -10.56 15.22
CA ARG A 200 -8.19 -11.14 16.51
C ARG A 200 -7.73 -10.30 17.71
N LYS A 201 -6.48 -9.80 17.68
CA LYS A 201 -5.97 -8.90 18.72
C LYS A 201 -6.79 -7.61 18.81
N LEU A 202 -7.10 -6.99 17.67
CA LEU A 202 -7.97 -5.80 17.62
C LEU A 202 -9.37 -6.07 18.15
N ASP A 203 -9.92 -7.25 17.90
CA ASP A 203 -11.26 -7.63 18.36
C ASP A 203 -11.33 -7.71 19.89
N THR A 204 -10.23 -8.15 20.54
CA THR A 204 -10.17 -8.21 22.02
C THR A 204 -10.16 -6.83 22.69
N THR A 205 -9.69 -5.79 21.98
CA THR A 205 -9.60 -4.44 22.54
C THR A 205 -10.86 -3.62 22.29
N LEU A 206 -11.70 -4.03 21.33
CA LEU A 206 -12.87 -3.27 20.89
C LEU A 206 -14.17 -3.98 21.30
N ASN A 207 -15.05 -3.25 22.00
CA ASN A 207 -16.44 -3.68 22.25
C ASN A 207 -17.37 -3.48 21.03
N ARG A 208 -16.79 -3.39 19.83
CA ARG A 208 -17.49 -3.15 18.57
C ARG A 208 -16.73 -3.78 17.40
N PRO A 209 -17.40 -4.09 16.29
CA PRO A 209 -16.75 -4.58 15.08
C PRO A 209 -15.62 -3.67 14.61
N ILE A 210 -14.54 -4.32 14.19
CA ILE A 210 -13.36 -3.66 13.63
C ILE A 210 -13.76 -2.92 12.35
N GLN A 211 -13.52 -1.62 12.34
CA GLN A 211 -13.74 -0.74 11.20
C GLN A 211 -12.42 -0.47 10.46
N LYS A 212 -12.54 0.10 9.25
CA LYS A 212 -11.38 0.54 8.48
C LYS A 212 -10.51 1.54 9.26
N MET A 213 -11.14 2.41 10.06
CA MET A 213 -10.42 3.43 10.82
C MET A 213 -9.56 2.82 11.93
N ASP A 214 -10.01 1.75 12.58
CA ASP A 214 -9.23 1.09 13.63
C ASP A 214 -7.93 0.48 13.09
N ILE A 215 -8.00 -0.10 11.90
CA ILE A 215 -6.84 -0.63 11.18
C ILE A 215 -5.92 0.52 10.72
N GLN A 216 -6.51 1.65 10.30
CA GLN A 216 -5.73 2.82 9.89
C GLN A 216 -4.95 3.41 11.07
N VAL A 217 -5.55 3.53 12.25
CA VAL A 217 -4.87 4.00 13.46
C VAL A 217 -3.68 3.10 13.82
N LEU A 218 -3.83 1.78 13.74
CA LEU A 218 -2.70 0.85 13.94
C LEU A 218 -1.59 1.01 12.90
N TYR A 219 -1.95 1.26 11.64
CA TYR A 219 -0.99 1.48 10.58
C TYR A 219 -0.22 2.78 10.77
N ASP A 220 -0.89 3.86 11.16
CA ASP A 220 -0.29 5.18 11.39
C ASP A 220 0.61 5.18 12.63
N ALA A 221 0.32 4.32 13.61
CA ALA A 221 1.21 4.04 14.74
C ALA A 221 2.42 3.16 14.36
N GLY A 222 2.45 2.60 13.14
CA GLY A 222 3.50 1.70 12.67
C GLY A 222 3.46 0.30 13.29
N GLU A 223 2.39 -0.04 14.00
CA GLU A 223 2.20 -1.31 14.71
C GLU A 223 1.42 -2.36 13.89
N GLY A 224 0.86 -1.96 12.75
CA GLY A 224 0.00 -2.83 11.96
C GLY A 224 0.14 -2.68 10.43
N PRO A 225 -0.43 -3.62 9.68
CA PRO A 225 -0.57 -3.56 8.23
C PRO A 225 -1.58 -2.52 7.80
N SER A 226 -1.42 -2.01 6.57
CA SER A 226 -2.38 -1.07 5.99
C SER A 226 -3.70 -1.75 5.62
N VAL A 227 -4.77 -0.96 5.58
CA VAL A 227 -6.11 -1.43 5.13
C VAL A 227 -6.05 -2.06 3.73
N LYS A 228 -5.21 -1.53 2.83
CA LYS A 228 -5.02 -2.08 1.47
C LYS A 228 -4.50 -3.52 1.50
N MET A 229 -3.68 -3.88 2.48
CA MET A 229 -3.14 -5.25 2.60
C MET A 229 -4.26 -6.26 2.86
N PHE A 230 -5.18 -5.95 3.79
CA PHE A 230 -6.36 -6.77 4.04
C PHE A 230 -7.29 -6.88 2.83
N LEU A 231 -7.48 -5.78 2.09
CA LEU A 231 -8.29 -5.79 0.88
C LEU A 231 -7.66 -6.61 -0.24
N LYS A 232 -6.32 -6.61 -0.37
CA LYS A 232 -5.62 -7.44 -1.35
C LYS A 232 -5.77 -8.92 -1.04
N GLU A 233 -5.60 -9.31 0.22
CA GLU A 233 -5.61 -10.73 0.62
C GLU A 233 -7.03 -11.31 0.69
N PHE A 234 -7.99 -10.57 1.25
CA PHE A 234 -9.34 -11.08 1.52
C PHE A 234 -10.40 -10.51 0.57
N GLY A 235 -10.04 -9.55 -0.30
CA GLY A 235 -10.96 -8.81 -1.17
C GLY A 235 -11.76 -7.73 -0.43
N THR A 236 -12.42 -8.09 0.67
CA THR A 236 -13.18 -7.15 1.49
C THR A 236 -12.86 -7.31 2.98
N LEU A 237 -12.98 -6.20 3.73
CA LEU A 237 -12.79 -6.24 5.18
C LEU A 237 -13.81 -7.16 5.87
N SER A 238 -15.02 -7.29 5.32
CA SER A 238 -16.01 -8.24 5.82
C SER A 238 -15.57 -9.70 5.64
N LYS A 239 -14.91 -10.05 4.52
CA LYS A 239 -14.31 -11.37 4.33
C LYS A 239 -13.14 -11.58 5.30
N ALA A 240 -12.31 -10.57 5.52
CA ALA A 240 -11.21 -10.64 6.49
C ALA A 240 -11.71 -10.90 7.92
N ARG A 241 -12.75 -10.18 8.37
CA ARG A 241 -13.37 -10.40 9.69
C ARG A 241 -13.97 -11.80 9.83
N ARG A 242 -14.64 -12.32 8.79
CA ARG A 242 -15.16 -13.69 8.77
C ARG A 242 -14.05 -14.73 8.87
N ALA A 243 -12.96 -14.55 8.10
CA ALA A 243 -11.79 -15.42 8.17
C ALA A 243 -11.12 -15.39 9.55
N ALA A 244 -11.11 -14.22 10.20
CA ALA A 244 -10.53 -14.07 11.53
C ALA A 244 -11.44 -14.57 12.66
N GLY A 245 -12.73 -14.80 12.41
CA GLY A 245 -13.72 -15.16 13.43
C GLY A 245 -14.03 -14.02 14.41
N THR A 246 -13.70 -12.78 14.05
CA THR A 246 -13.86 -11.58 14.89
C THR A 246 -15.30 -11.07 14.89
N GLN A 247 -15.66 -10.25 15.88
CA GLN A 247 -16.99 -9.63 15.98
C GLN A 247 -17.37 -8.94 14.65
N THR A 248 -18.38 -9.48 13.99
CA THR A 248 -18.98 -8.92 12.77
C THR A 248 -20.15 -7.99 13.09
N VAL A 249 -20.59 -7.97 14.36
CA VAL A 249 -21.83 -7.34 14.82
C VAL A 249 -21.56 -6.37 15.97
N TYR A 250 -22.16 -5.18 15.92
CA TYR A 250 -22.29 -4.35 17.13
C TYR A 250 -23.28 -5.07 18.06
N ARG A 251 -22.88 -5.35 19.30
CA ARG A 251 -23.81 -5.92 20.27
C ARG A 251 -24.82 -4.83 20.65
N LYS A 252 -25.99 -4.84 20.02
CA LYS A 252 -27.28 -4.37 20.58
C LYS A 252 -28.43 -4.60 19.60
N ALA A 253 -29.21 -5.65 19.84
CA ALA A 253 -30.64 -5.68 19.52
C ALA A 253 -31.33 -6.56 20.56
N LYS A 254 -32.53 -6.18 21.01
CA LYS A 254 -33.38 -7.03 21.88
C LYS A 254 -34.30 -7.96 21.07
N GLU A 255 -34.46 -7.76 19.75
CA GLU A 255 -35.26 -8.62 18.84
C GLU A 255 -34.66 -8.71 17.42
N GLN A 256 -35.09 -9.74 16.67
CA GLN A 256 -34.57 -10.19 15.37
C GLN A 256 -35.10 -9.37 14.19
N THR A 257 -34.22 -8.90 13.31
CA THR A 257 -34.58 -8.25 12.04
C THR A 257 -33.80 -8.85 10.87
N THR A 258 -34.39 -8.80 9.67
CA THR A 258 -33.83 -9.29 8.40
C THR A 258 -32.73 -8.41 7.81
N TYR A 259 -32.42 -7.25 8.42
CA TYR A 259 -31.43 -6.28 7.92
C TYR A 259 -30.60 -5.65 9.07
N TRP A 260 -29.32 -5.38 8.79
CA TRP A 260 -28.28 -4.92 9.75
C TRP A 260 -28.55 -3.51 10.32
N GLN A 261 -28.49 -3.31 11.65
CA GLN A 261 -28.86 -2.01 12.29
C GLN A 261 -27.78 -1.47 13.25
N LYS A 262 -27.42 -0.19 13.08
CA LYS A 262 -26.45 0.56 13.91
C LYS A 262 -27.09 1.14 15.18
N TYR A 263 -28.41 1.28 15.20
CA TYR A 263 -29.19 1.93 16.27
C TYR A 263 -30.35 1.04 16.65
N THR A 264 -30.76 1.07 17.93
CA THR A 264 -32.05 0.47 18.32
C THR A 264 -33.22 1.39 18.00
N LYS A 265 -34.44 0.85 17.96
CA LYS A 265 -35.65 1.67 17.76
C LYS A 265 -35.80 2.72 18.87
N GLU A 266 -35.45 2.37 20.11
CA GLU A 266 -35.51 3.28 21.26
C GLU A 266 -34.51 4.42 21.15
N GLU A 267 -33.27 4.12 20.72
CA GLU A 267 -32.23 5.14 20.50
C GLU A 267 -32.64 6.13 19.39
N LEU A 268 -33.25 5.62 18.32
CA LEU A 268 -33.78 6.46 17.25
C LEU A 268 -34.93 7.34 17.76
N ILE A 269 -35.90 6.78 18.48
CA ILE A 269 -36.99 7.57 19.08
C ILE A 269 -36.42 8.67 19.99
N GLY A 270 -35.42 8.35 20.81
CA GLY A 270 -34.74 9.31 21.67
C GLY A 270 -34.09 10.45 20.89
N GLN A 271 -33.35 10.13 19.82
CA GLN A 271 -32.74 11.14 18.94
C GLN A 271 -33.78 12.04 18.28
N LEU A 272 -34.90 11.48 17.81
CA LEU A 272 -35.97 12.23 17.16
C LEU A 272 -36.67 13.18 18.16
N LYS A 273 -36.94 12.70 19.37
CA LYS A 273 -37.51 13.51 20.47
C LYS A 273 -36.56 14.64 20.89
N ALA A 274 -35.27 14.36 21.03
CA ALA A 274 -34.26 15.36 21.38
C ALA A 274 -34.16 16.46 20.29
N LEU A 275 -34.19 16.07 19.02
CA LEU A 275 -34.19 17.01 17.90
C LEU A 275 -35.47 17.87 17.91
N GLY A 276 -36.64 17.27 18.15
CA GLY A 276 -37.90 18.01 18.27
C GLY A 276 -37.91 19.00 19.44
N LYS A 277 -37.40 18.59 20.61
CA LYS A 277 -37.25 19.48 21.77
C LYS A 277 -36.35 20.66 21.46
N LYS A 278 -35.23 20.43 20.76
CA LYS A 278 -34.30 21.49 20.38
C LYS A 278 -34.90 22.48 19.38
N LEU A 279 -35.74 22.00 18.47
CA LEU A 279 -36.37 22.83 17.44
C LEU A 279 -37.67 23.49 17.95
N GLY A 280 -38.23 23.06 19.08
CA GLY A 280 -39.54 23.50 19.57
C GLY A 280 -40.70 23.11 18.64
N ARG A 281 -40.45 22.30 17.62
CA ARG A 281 -41.40 21.86 16.59
C ARG A 281 -41.06 20.46 16.11
N LYS A 282 -42.00 19.83 15.40
CA LYS A 282 -41.75 18.55 14.71
C LYS A 282 -40.57 18.71 13.73
N PRO A 283 -39.52 17.87 13.84
CA PRO A 283 -38.43 17.86 12.87
C PRO A 283 -38.96 17.46 11.49
N THR A 284 -38.50 18.14 10.45
CA THR A 284 -38.72 17.75 9.06
C THR A 284 -37.61 16.79 8.60
N ASP A 285 -37.81 16.12 7.47
CA ASP A 285 -36.79 15.32 6.80
C ASP A 285 -35.49 16.11 6.53
N ARG A 286 -35.62 17.39 6.14
CA ARG A 286 -34.49 18.31 5.96
C ARG A 286 -33.76 18.60 7.27
N ASP A 287 -34.49 18.81 8.37
CA ASP A 287 -33.89 19.04 9.69
C ASP A 287 -33.11 17.82 10.18
N ILE A 288 -33.67 16.62 10.01
CA ILE A 288 -33.03 15.35 10.36
C ILE A 288 -31.75 15.15 9.54
N ASN A 289 -31.81 15.35 8.22
CA ASN A 289 -30.63 15.19 7.37
C ASN A 289 -29.57 16.26 7.64
N ALA A 290 -29.96 17.49 8.00
CA ALA A 290 -29.02 18.52 8.43
C ALA A 290 -28.34 18.16 9.76
N ALA A 291 -29.11 17.69 10.74
CA ALA A 291 -28.58 17.22 12.02
C ALA A 291 -27.70 15.97 11.86
N SER A 292 -28.03 15.09 10.92
CA SER A 292 -27.23 13.90 10.60
C SER A 292 -25.89 14.23 9.97
N ARG A 293 -25.84 15.21 9.05
CA ARG A 293 -24.58 15.74 8.51
C ARG A 293 -23.67 16.32 9.59
N LEU A 294 -24.25 16.86 10.66
CA LEU A 294 -23.53 17.36 11.84
C LEU A 294 -23.23 16.27 12.87
N GLY A 295 -23.54 15.00 12.58
CA GLY A 295 -23.31 13.86 13.48
C GLY A 295 -24.22 13.82 14.71
N LYS A 296 -25.28 14.65 14.76
CA LYS A 296 -26.15 14.81 15.94
C LYS A 296 -27.30 13.79 16.00
N CYS A 297 -27.68 13.19 14.86
CA CYS A 297 -28.69 12.14 14.80
C CYS A 297 -28.48 11.20 13.60
N ALA A 298 -29.22 10.09 13.56
CA ALA A 298 -29.30 9.23 12.38
C ALA A 298 -29.96 9.94 11.18
N SER A 299 -29.73 9.41 9.97
CA SER A 299 -30.30 9.97 8.74
C SER A 299 -31.79 9.66 8.61
N ALA A 300 -32.53 10.48 7.84
CA ALA A 300 -33.96 10.23 7.60
C ALA A 300 -34.21 8.85 6.97
N THR A 301 -33.30 8.38 6.12
CA THR A 301 -33.36 7.05 5.50
C THR A 301 -33.22 5.93 6.53
N THR A 302 -32.35 6.12 7.54
CA THR A 302 -32.20 5.17 8.66
C THR A 302 -33.49 5.10 9.47
N PHE A 303 -34.11 6.23 9.78
CA PHE A 303 -35.42 6.25 10.45
C PHE A 303 -36.50 5.52 9.64
N ALA A 304 -36.62 5.83 8.34
CA ALA A 304 -37.61 5.19 7.48
C ALA A 304 -37.40 3.67 7.37
N SER A 305 -36.15 3.21 7.19
CA SER A 305 -35.85 1.78 7.09
C SER A 305 -36.13 1.00 8.38
N MET A 306 -36.00 1.64 9.55
CA MET A 306 -36.17 0.99 10.85
C MET A 306 -37.62 0.88 11.30
N PHE A 307 -38.44 1.86 10.91
CA PHE A 307 -39.85 1.97 11.29
C PHE A 307 -40.80 1.65 10.13
N GLY A 308 -40.28 1.27 8.95
CA GLY A 308 -41.06 1.03 7.72
C GLY A 308 -41.32 2.32 6.95
N SER A 309 -41.58 3.44 7.63
CA SER A 309 -41.70 4.76 7.02
C SER A 309 -41.27 5.89 7.99
N LEU A 310 -40.93 7.06 7.44
CA LEU A 310 -40.61 8.23 8.26
C LEU A 310 -41.84 8.75 9.05
N PRO A 311 -43.07 8.77 8.48
CA PRO A 311 -44.30 8.96 9.25
C PRO A 311 -44.45 8.02 10.44
N ASP A 312 -44.08 6.75 10.29
CA ASP A 312 -44.20 5.74 11.35
C ASP A 312 -43.19 6.02 12.46
N ALA A 313 -41.97 6.45 12.11
CA ALA A 313 -40.98 6.93 13.08
C ALA A 313 -41.48 8.16 13.85
N TYR A 314 -42.18 9.10 13.19
CA TYR A 314 -42.80 10.24 13.87
C TYR A 314 -43.93 9.81 14.81
N ARG A 315 -44.75 8.82 14.43
CA ARG A 315 -45.79 8.27 15.31
C ARG A 315 -45.18 7.60 16.54
N ALA A 316 -44.15 6.78 16.35
CA ALA A 316 -43.42 6.12 17.44
C ALA A 316 -42.75 7.12 18.39
N ALA A 317 -42.32 8.27 17.87
CA ALA A 317 -41.73 9.35 18.67
C ALA A 317 -42.76 10.30 19.30
N GLY A 318 -44.06 10.09 19.11
CA GLY A 318 -45.13 10.89 19.70
C GLY A 318 -45.43 12.22 18.98
N PHE A 319 -44.99 12.38 17.72
CA PHE A 319 -45.25 13.58 16.90
C PHE A 319 -46.52 13.48 16.02
N GLY A 320 -47.62 12.89 16.53
CA GLY A 320 -48.92 12.82 15.83
C GLY A 320 -49.55 14.22 15.66
N GLU A 321 -50.34 14.56 14.64
CA GLU A 321 -51.02 13.80 13.58
C GLU A 321 -50.38 14.03 12.19
N VAL A 322 -50.45 13.03 11.32
CA VAL A 322 -50.13 13.20 9.89
C VAL A 322 -51.40 13.67 9.20
N LYS A 323 -51.44 14.94 8.78
CA LYS A 323 -52.49 15.38 7.83
C LYS A 323 -52.46 14.40 6.65
N PRO A 324 -53.60 13.79 6.27
CA PRO A 324 -53.61 12.74 5.26
C PRO A 324 -52.98 13.23 3.95
N LEU A 325 -52.27 12.33 3.25
CA LEU A 325 -51.58 12.67 1.99
C LEU A 325 -52.55 13.24 0.94
N SER A 326 -53.80 12.78 0.98
CA SER A 326 -54.91 13.27 0.18
C SER A 326 -56.18 13.25 1.03
N TYR A 327 -57.03 14.25 0.83
CA TYR A 327 -58.40 14.21 1.33
C TYR A 327 -59.25 13.43 0.31
N PRO A 328 -60.37 12.80 0.72
CA PRO A 328 -61.29 12.18 -0.20
C PRO A 328 -61.82 13.21 -1.21
N ASP A 329 -62.08 12.78 -2.45
CA ASP A 329 -62.48 13.66 -3.54
C ASP A 329 -63.70 14.52 -3.20
N GLU A 330 -64.64 13.99 -2.41
CA GLU A 330 -65.82 14.71 -1.94
C GLU A 330 -65.47 15.89 -1.01
N GLU A 331 -64.47 15.75 -0.13
CA GLU A 331 -64.00 16.86 0.70
C GLU A 331 -63.32 17.93 -0.14
N ILE A 332 -62.55 17.53 -1.16
CA ILE A 332 -61.87 18.45 -2.07
C ILE A 332 -62.88 19.23 -2.91
N LYS A 333 -63.86 18.54 -3.50
CA LYS A 333 -64.97 19.15 -4.25
C LYS A 333 -65.72 20.15 -3.38
N LEU A 334 -66.13 19.75 -2.17
CA LEU A 334 -66.84 20.63 -1.24
C LEU A 334 -66.03 21.88 -0.88
N ALA A 335 -64.72 21.72 -0.64
CA ALA A 335 -63.85 22.84 -0.30
C ALA A 335 -63.64 23.80 -1.49
N LEU A 336 -63.53 23.28 -2.71
CA LEU A 336 -63.44 24.07 -3.94
C LEU A 336 -64.76 24.79 -4.25
N THR A 337 -65.91 24.13 -4.09
CA THR A 337 -67.23 24.75 -4.27
C THR A 337 -67.46 25.87 -3.26
N ARG A 338 -67.07 25.69 -1.99
CA ARG A 338 -67.15 26.75 -0.97
C ARG A 338 -66.26 27.94 -1.32
N LEU A 339 -65.03 27.69 -1.77
CA LEU A 339 -64.11 28.75 -2.18
C LEU A 339 -64.62 29.49 -3.42
N SER A 340 -65.20 28.76 -4.38
CA SER A 340 -65.79 29.35 -5.58
C SER A 340 -67.01 30.22 -5.26
N LYS A 341 -67.92 29.75 -4.38
CA LYS A 341 -69.05 30.55 -3.89
C LYS A 341 -68.59 31.85 -3.21
N LYS A 342 -67.51 31.79 -2.43
CA LYS A 342 -66.97 32.97 -1.73
C LYS A 342 -66.32 33.98 -2.68
N LEU A 343 -65.76 33.53 -3.79
CA LEU A 343 -65.07 34.38 -4.78
C LEU A 343 -65.97 34.81 -5.95
N GLY A 344 -67.18 34.22 -6.08
CA GLY A 344 -68.09 34.47 -7.21
C GLY A 344 -67.57 33.97 -8.56
N ARG A 345 -66.45 33.24 -8.58
CA ARG A 345 -65.80 32.68 -9.78
C ARG A 345 -65.03 31.41 -9.45
N MET A 346 -64.52 30.70 -10.47
CA MET A 346 -63.61 29.60 -10.22
C MET A 346 -62.31 30.11 -9.57
N PRO A 347 -61.87 29.51 -8.45
CA PRO A 347 -60.64 29.89 -7.77
C PRO A 347 -59.42 29.49 -8.59
N THR A 348 -58.44 30.37 -8.68
CA THR A 348 -57.13 30.07 -9.29
C THR A 348 -56.26 29.21 -8.38
N PHE A 349 -55.25 28.54 -8.93
CA PHE A 349 -54.30 27.74 -8.14
C PHE A 349 -53.66 28.52 -6.98
N HIS A 350 -53.26 29.78 -7.21
CA HIS A 350 -52.68 30.64 -6.19
C HIS A 350 -53.66 30.98 -5.05
N GLU A 351 -54.95 31.09 -5.36
CA GLU A 351 -56.01 31.32 -4.37
C GLU A 351 -56.31 30.07 -3.56
N ILE A 352 -56.35 28.90 -4.21
CA ILE A 352 -56.47 27.59 -3.54
C ILE A 352 -55.28 27.36 -2.60
N ARG A 353 -54.06 27.62 -3.06
CA ARG A 353 -52.83 27.48 -2.27
C ARG A 353 -52.84 28.41 -1.05
N ARG A 354 -53.23 29.69 -1.23
CA ARG A 354 -53.37 30.65 -0.11
C ARG A 354 -54.46 30.23 0.87
N ALA A 355 -55.61 29.74 0.39
CA ALA A 355 -56.70 29.28 1.24
C ALA A 355 -56.31 28.01 2.03
N SER A 356 -55.48 27.14 1.44
CA SER A 356 -54.92 25.96 2.09
C SER A 356 -53.92 26.30 3.20
N ILE A 357 -53.03 27.25 2.96
CA ILE A 357 -52.06 27.73 3.95
C ILE A 357 -52.78 28.40 5.15
N ARG A 358 -53.86 29.13 4.90
CA ARG A 358 -54.67 29.80 5.94
C ARG A 358 -55.64 28.85 6.68
N GLY A 359 -55.67 27.56 6.34
CA GLY A 359 -56.57 26.58 6.96
C GLY A 359 -58.03 26.65 6.53
N ASN A 360 -58.37 27.51 5.56
CA ASN A 360 -59.74 27.73 5.10
C ASN A 360 -60.21 26.67 4.08
N VAL A 361 -59.27 25.94 3.46
CA VAL A 361 -59.54 24.93 2.42
C VAL A 361 -58.60 23.73 2.64
N ARG A 362 -59.14 22.52 2.82
CA ARG A 362 -58.36 21.29 3.00
C ARG A 362 -57.93 20.72 1.65
N VAL A 363 -56.97 21.37 0.98
CA VAL A 363 -56.41 20.88 -0.30
C VAL A 363 -54.89 21.00 -0.25
N ARG A 364 -54.16 19.90 -0.43
CA ARG A 364 -52.69 19.94 -0.53
C ARG A 364 -52.28 19.91 -2.01
N GLY A 365 -51.74 21.03 -2.51
CA GLY A 365 -51.09 21.07 -3.81
C GLY A 365 -49.78 20.28 -3.75
N ARG A 366 -49.60 19.30 -4.65
CA ARG A 366 -48.27 18.82 -5.00
C ARG A 366 -47.52 20.02 -5.59
N SER A 367 -46.41 20.40 -4.96
CA SER A 367 -45.42 21.26 -5.61
C SER A 367 -44.90 20.48 -6.82
N PHE A 368 -45.49 20.69 -7.98
CA PHE A 368 -44.79 20.44 -9.24
C PHE A 368 -43.62 21.41 -9.24
N GLY A 369 -42.40 20.86 -9.37
CA GLY A 369 -41.21 21.67 -9.46
C GLY A 369 -41.32 22.57 -10.68
N ASP A 370 -41.07 23.85 -10.48
CA ASP A 370 -40.83 24.79 -11.55
C ASP A 370 -39.56 24.33 -12.30
N SER A 371 -39.75 23.56 -13.37
CA SER A 371 -38.78 23.43 -14.44
C SER A 371 -39.02 24.61 -15.38
N GLU A 372 -38.46 25.77 -15.03
CA GLU A 372 -38.28 26.85 -15.99
C GLU A 372 -37.12 26.48 -16.92
N SER A 373 -37.37 26.73 -18.21
CA SER A 373 -36.48 26.51 -19.36
C SER A 373 -35.50 27.65 -19.54
#